data_AF-A0ABD5AZT8-F1
#
_entry.id   AF-A0ABD5AZT8-F1
#
_cell.length_a   1.000
_cell.length_b   1.000
_cell.length_c   1.000
_cell.angle_alpha   90.00
_cell.angle_beta   90.00
_cell.angle_gamma   90.00
#
_symmetry.space_group_name_H-M   'P 1'
#
loop_
_entity.id
_entity.type
_entity.pdbx_description
1 polymer ?
#
loop_
_entity_poly.entity_id
_entity_poly.type
_entity_poly.pdbx_seq_one_letter_code
_entity_poly.pdbx_strand_id
1 'polypeptide(L)'
;MTYHFVLALFPMLIFLLTLLGQFITIDANQINQKVSQYVPDQETASIVGGIVKDISDTASGGILSVGLILAIWSASNGMSAIINSFNVAYDVEDSRNGVVVKLLSILYTLVLGAVFVVAVVLITLGPVINKFLF
;
A
#
# COMPACT_ATOMS: atom_id res chain seq x y z
N MET A 1 6.76 -18.46 -5.98
CA MET A 1 5.47 -17.74 -5.86
C MET A 1 5.44 -16.80 -4.66
N THR A 2 5.66 -17.26 -3.43
CA THR A 2 5.61 -16.41 -2.21
C THR A 2 6.69 -15.31 -2.16
N TYR A 3 7.90 -15.58 -2.68
CA TYR A 3 9.00 -14.60 -2.61
C TYR A 3 8.70 -13.31 -3.38
N HIS A 4 7.99 -13.37 -4.51
CA HIS A 4 7.61 -12.17 -5.27
C HIS A 4 6.62 -11.29 -4.51
N PHE A 5 5.70 -11.91 -3.77
CA PHE A 5 4.71 -11.18 -2.97
C PHE A 5 5.37 -10.49 -1.78
N VAL A 6 6.26 -11.18 -1.08
CA VAL A 6 7.02 -10.61 0.05
C VAL A 6 7.96 -9.50 -0.42
N LEU A 7 8.64 -9.67 -1.55
CA LEU A 7 9.48 -8.62 -2.13
C LEU A 7 8.68 -7.41 -2.63
N ALA A 8 7.41 -7.58 -2.99
CA ALA A 8 6.53 -6.47 -3.36
C ALA A 8 6.10 -5.62 -2.16
N LEU A 9 6.17 -6.15 -0.93
CA LEU A 9 5.85 -5.39 0.27
C LEU A 9 6.81 -4.21 0.47
N PHE A 10 8.10 -4.36 0.17
CA PHE A 10 9.06 -3.27 0.42
C PHE A 10 8.78 -2.01 -0.43
N PRO A 11 8.67 -2.09 -1.77
CA PRO A 11 8.29 -0.92 -2.57
C PRO A 11 6.91 -0.38 -2.20
N MET A 12 5.95 -1.26 -1.87
CA MET A 12 4.61 -0.86 -1.46
C MET A 12 4.64 -0.07 -0.14
N LEU A 13 5.40 -0.54 0.85
CA LEU A 13 5.56 0.16 2.13
C LEU A 13 6.22 1.53 1.93
N ILE A 14 7.29 1.61 1.13
CA ILE A 14 7.93 2.89 0.80
C ILE A 14 6.92 3.85 0.17
N PHE A 15 6.15 3.37 -0.81
CA PHE A 15 5.11 4.16 -1.45
C PHE A 15 4.06 4.65 -0.45
N LEU A 16 3.52 3.75 0.38
CA LEU A 16 2.50 4.09 1.38
C LEU A 16 3.04 5.09 2.41
N LEU A 17 4.23 4.86 2.97
CA LEU A 17 4.83 5.76 3.95
C LEU A 17 5.10 7.14 3.36
N THR A 18 5.60 7.20 2.12
CA THR A 18 5.84 8.48 1.43
C THR A 18 4.52 9.20 1.10
N LEU A 19 3.49 8.46 0.71
CA LEU A 19 2.15 9.01 0.47
C LEU A 19 1.54 9.58 1.74
N LEU A 20 1.69 8.88 2.87
CA LEU A 20 1.27 9.36 4.18
C LEU A 20 2.04 10.63 4.56
N GLY A 21 3.38 10.61 4.54
CA GLY A 21 4.19 11.77 4.93
C GLY A 21 4.01 13.00 4.02
N GLN A 22 3.73 12.81 2.73
CA GLN A 22 3.60 13.92 1.78
C GLN A 22 2.19 14.53 1.76
N PHE A 23 1.13 13.72 1.88
CA PHE A 23 -0.25 14.18 1.68
C PHE A 23 -1.08 14.23 2.96
N ILE A 24 -0.67 13.52 4.01
CA ILE A 24 -1.31 13.61 5.32
C ILE A 24 -0.40 14.48 6.20
N THR A 25 -0.86 15.69 6.53
CA THR A 25 -0.21 16.50 7.57
C THR A 25 -0.43 15.82 8.91
N ILE A 26 0.44 14.87 9.24
CA ILE A 26 0.40 14.19 10.52
C ILE A 26 1.07 15.11 11.55
N ASP A 27 0.26 15.82 12.34
CA ASP A 27 0.77 16.55 13.49
C ASP A 27 1.30 15.53 14.51
N ALA A 28 2.63 15.49 14.67
CA ALA A 28 3.30 14.58 15.60
C ALA A 28 2.75 14.72 17.04
N ASN A 29 2.25 15.90 17.42
CA ASN A 29 1.62 16.09 18.72
C ASN A 29 0.26 15.39 18.83
N GLN A 30 -0.53 15.37 17.76
CA GLN A 30 -1.80 14.64 17.72
C GLN A 30 -1.60 13.13 17.74
N ILE A 31 -0.56 12.63 17.05
CA ILE A 31 -0.17 11.23 17.15
C ILE A 31 0.26 10.91 18.57
N ASN A 32 1.16 11.70 19.17
CA ASN A 32 1.64 11.46 20.54
C ASN A 32 0.49 11.50 21.56
N GLN A 33 -0.49 12.39 21.40
CA GLN A 33 -1.70 12.39 22.24
C GLN A 33 -2.55 11.15 22.05
N LYS A 34 -2.73 10.66 20.82
CA LYS A 34 -3.48 9.42 20.56
C LYS A 34 -2.73 8.18 21.01
N VAL A 35 -1.42 8.13 20.81
CA VAL A 35 -0.56 7.01 21.19
C VAL A 35 -0.45 6.92 22.71
N SER A 36 -0.29 8.04 23.42
CA SER A 36 -0.27 8.06 24.89
C SER A 36 -1.59 7.62 25.55
N GLN A 37 -2.70 7.61 24.81
CA GLN A 37 -3.96 7.01 25.28
C GLN A 37 -3.94 5.47 25.27
N TYR A 38 -3.09 4.85 24.45
CA TYR A 38 -3.00 3.38 24.31
C TYR A 38 -1.67 2.81 24.81
N VAL A 39 -0.63 3.64 24.91
CA VAL A 39 0.72 3.29 25.34
C VAL A 39 1.06 4.13 26.58
N PRO A 40 1.04 3.54 27.78
CA PRO A 40 1.27 4.29 29.03
C PRO A 40 2.73 4.69 29.25
N ASP A 41 3.68 4.08 28.51
CA ASP A 41 5.09 4.41 28.61
C ASP A 41 5.47 5.58 27.66
N GLN A 42 6.22 6.54 28.16
CA GLN A 42 6.63 7.73 27.41
C GLN A 42 7.74 7.46 26.38
N GLU A 43 8.50 6.39 26.56
CA GLU A 43 9.66 6.07 25.71
C GLU A 43 9.19 5.55 24.35
N THR A 44 8.28 4.58 24.35
CA THR A 44 7.60 4.05 23.17
C THR A 44 6.79 5.13 22.47
N ALA A 45 6.10 6.01 23.20
CA ALA A 45 5.41 7.15 22.59
C ALA A 45 6.38 8.08 21.85
N SER A 46 7.54 8.39 22.45
CA SER A 46 8.59 9.20 21.81
C SER A 46 9.19 8.51 20.57
N ILE A 47 9.39 7.18 20.61
CA ILE A 47 9.88 6.41 19.47
C ILE A 47 8.89 6.49 18.30
N VAL A 48 7.60 6.29 18.56
CA VAL A 48 6.55 6.37 17.54
C VAL A 48 6.46 7.77 16.95
N GLY A 49 6.51 8.81 17.80
CA GLY A 49 6.54 10.20 17.35
C GLY A 49 7.76 10.51 16.47
N GLY A 50 8.93 9.98 16.81
CA GLY A 50 10.16 10.08 16.01
C GLY A 50 10.01 9.45 14.63
N ILE A 51 9.49 8.22 14.55
CA ILE A 51 9.27 7.51 13.28
C ILE A 51 8.32 8.31 12.37
N VAL A 52 7.23 8.85 12.92
CA VAL A 52 6.27 9.67 12.15
C VAL A 52 6.92 10.94 11.62
N LYS A 53 7.75 11.59 12.43
CA LYS A 53 8.49 12.77 12.00
C LYS A 53 9.46 12.43 10.88
N ASP A 54 10.25 11.36 11.03
CA ASP A 54 11.21 10.92 10.02
C ASP A 54 10.55 10.60 8.68
N ILE A 55 9.38 9.95 8.72
CA ILE A 55 8.57 9.68 7.51
C ILE A 55 8.16 10.99 6.83
N SER A 56 7.72 11.97 7.62
CA SER A 56 7.25 13.27 7.10
C SER A 56 8.40 14.09 6.52
N ASP A 57 9.55 14.12 7.19
CA ASP A 57 10.75 14.87 6.77
C ASP A 57 11.42 14.24 5.54
N THR A 58 11.36 12.90 5.41
CA THR A 58 11.96 12.17 4.28
C THR A 58 11.03 12.11 3.06
N ALA A 59 9.73 12.34 3.24
CA ALA A 59 8.76 12.21 2.15
C ALA A 59 9.02 13.25 1.04
N SER A 60 9.27 12.77 -0.17
CA SER A 60 9.44 13.62 -1.35
C SER A 60 8.73 13.06 -2.57
N GLY A 61 8.31 13.94 -3.49
CA GLY A 61 7.63 13.53 -4.72
C GLY A 61 8.48 12.60 -5.60
N GLY A 62 9.82 12.70 -5.51
CA GLY A 62 10.73 11.78 -6.19
C GLY A 62 10.65 10.35 -5.62
N ILE A 63 10.72 10.22 -4.30
CA ILE A 63 10.59 8.93 -3.60
C ILE A 63 9.19 8.34 -3.84
N LEU A 64 8.15 9.17 -3.81
CA LEU A 64 6.77 8.75 -4.07
C LEU A 64 6.63 8.13 -5.46
N SER A 65 7.13 8.82 -6.49
CA SER A 65 7.02 8.40 -7.88
C SER A 65 7.81 7.11 -8.14
N VAL A 66 9.05 7.04 -7.65
CA VAL A 66 9.89 5.84 -7.78
C VAL A 66 9.28 4.67 -7.01
N GLY A 67 8.82 4.91 -5.79
CA GLY A 67 8.13 3.93 -4.95
C GLY A 67 6.89 3.37 -5.64
N LEU A 68 6.07 4.23 -6.25
CA LEU A 68 4.87 3.82 -6.98
C LEU A 68 5.21 2.90 -8.17
N ILE A 69 6.19 3.28 -8.99
CA ILE A 69 6.61 2.48 -10.15
C ILE A 69 7.12 1.11 -9.70
N LEU A 70 7.99 1.08 -8.68
CA LEU A 70 8.54 -0.16 -8.14
C LEU A 70 7.46 -1.03 -7.48
N ALA A 71 6.49 -0.43 -6.80
CA ALA A 71 5.36 -1.13 -6.21
C ALA A 71 4.49 -1.79 -7.27
N ILE A 72 4.09 -1.05 -8.32
CA ILE A 72 3.30 -1.59 -9.43
C ILE A 72 4.09 -2.70 -10.14
N TRP A 73 5.37 -2.47 -10.42
CA TRP A 73 6.20 -3.46 -11.10
C TRP A 73 6.33 -4.74 -10.29
N SER A 74 6.62 -4.64 -9.00
CA SER A 74 6.76 -5.81 -8.11
C SER A 74 5.43 -6.54 -7.91
N ALA A 75 4.35 -5.82 -7.65
CA ALA A 75 3.01 -6.41 -7.49
C ALA A 75 2.52 -7.08 -8.80
N SER A 76 2.81 -6.49 -9.96
CA SER A 76 2.48 -7.11 -11.25
C SER A 76 3.24 -8.41 -11.51
N ASN A 77 4.45 -8.59 -10.96
CA ASN A 77 5.15 -9.87 -11.02
C ASN A 77 4.44 -10.94 -10.17
N GLY A 78 3.92 -10.55 -9.00
CA GLY A 78 3.05 -11.42 -8.19
C GLY A 78 1.77 -11.80 -8.94
N MET A 79 1.14 -10.84 -9.62
CA MET A 79 -0.05 -11.11 -10.43
C MET A 79 0.24 -12.03 -11.63
N SER A 80 1.37 -11.86 -12.32
CA SER A 80 1.81 -12.80 -13.36
C SER A 80 1.95 -14.22 -12.84
N ALA A 81 2.48 -14.38 -11.62
CA ALA A 81 2.58 -15.68 -10.98
C ALA A 81 1.20 -16.30 -10.72
N ILE A 82 0.22 -15.50 -10.26
CA ILE A 82 -1.16 -15.96 -10.06
C ILE A 82 -1.79 -16.41 -11.39
N ILE A 83 -1.65 -15.60 -12.45
CA ILE A 83 -2.16 -15.95 -13.78
C ILE A 83 -1.57 -17.29 -14.24
N ASN A 84 -0.26 -17.45 -14.12
CA ASN A 84 0.40 -18.70 -14.49
C ASN A 84 -0.07 -19.88 -13.63
N SER A 85 -0.24 -19.67 -12.32
CA SER A 85 -0.76 -20.70 -11.42
C SER A 85 -2.19 -21.13 -11.79
N PHE A 86 -3.05 -20.20 -12.21
CA PHE A 86 -4.38 -20.55 -12.70
C PHE A 86 -4.34 -21.27 -14.05
N ASN A 87 -3.51 -20.82 -14.98
CA ASN A 87 -3.34 -21.53 -16.25
C ASN A 87 -2.91 -22.99 -16.00
N VAL A 88 -1.94 -23.21 -15.11
CA VAL A 88 -1.51 -24.58 -14.72
C VAL A 88 -2.63 -25.35 -14.02
N ALA A 89 -3.36 -24.74 -13.09
CA ALA A 89 -4.43 -25.42 -12.35
C ALA A 89 -5.61 -25.83 -13.23
N TYR A 90 -5.87 -25.09 -14.30
CA TYR A 90 -6.93 -25.36 -15.27
C TYR A 90 -6.41 -26.02 -16.56
N ASP A 91 -5.15 -26.44 -16.60
CA ASP A 91 -4.49 -27.07 -17.76
C ASP A 91 -4.64 -26.27 -19.07
N VAL A 92 -4.56 -24.95 -18.96
CA VAL A 92 -4.65 -24.01 -20.07
C VAL A 92 -3.25 -23.66 -20.57
N GLU A 93 -2.94 -24.06 -21.81
CA GLU A 93 -1.75 -23.57 -22.51
C GLU A 93 -1.95 -22.12 -22.95
N ASP A 94 -1.13 -21.23 -22.38
CA ASP A 94 -1.22 -19.81 -22.67
C ASP A 94 -0.56 -19.51 -24.03
N SER A 95 -1.38 -19.43 -25.09
CA SER A 95 -0.93 -19.10 -26.45
C SER A 95 -0.66 -17.60 -26.68
N ARG A 96 -0.90 -16.76 -25.66
CA ARG A 96 -0.70 -15.31 -25.74
C ARG A 96 0.78 -14.95 -25.62
N ASN A 97 1.19 -13.90 -26.33
CA ASN A 97 2.53 -13.35 -26.21
C ASN A 97 2.81 -12.92 -24.74
N GLY A 98 4.00 -13.24 -24.21
CA GLY A 98 4.39 -12.89 -22.84
C GLY A 98 4.30 -11.39 -22.51
N VAL A 99 4.42 -10.51 -23.51
CA VAL A 99 4.17 -9.06 -23.34
C VAL A 99 2.71 -8.77 -23.02
N VAL A 100 1.77 -9.46 -23.68
CA VAL A 100 0.32 -9.31 -23.44
C VAL A 100 -0.03 -9.79 -22.04
N VAL A 101 0.53 -10.93 -21.62
CA VAL A 101 0.35 -11.43 -20.26
C VAL A 101 0.88 -10.43 -19.23
N LYS A 102 2.06 -9.84 -19.47
CA LYS A 102 2.63 -8.83 -18.56
C LYS A 102 1.78 -7.56 -18.47
N LEU A 103 1.23 -7.08 -19.58
CA LEU A 103 0.32 -5.94 -19.59
C LEU A 103 -0.97 -6.24 -18.84
N LEU A 104 -1.54 -7.43 -19.02
CA LEU A 104 -2.71 -7.88 -18.25
C LEU A 104 -2.40 -7.95 -16.75
N SER A 105 -1.23 -8.45 -16.36
CA SER A 105 -0.82 -8.47 -14.96
C SER A 105 -0.78 -7.08 -14.35
N ILE A 106 -0.19 -6.10 -15.05
CA ILE A 106 -0.15 -4.69 -14.59
C ILE A 106 -1.58 -4.16 -14.46
N LEU A 107 -2.43 -4.37 -15.46
CA LEU A 107 -3.82 -3.93 -15.45
C LEU A 107 -4.58 -4.50 -14.24
N TYR A 108 -4.50 -5.81 -14.01
CA TYR A 108 -5.17 -6.45 -12.88
C TYR A 108 -4.61 -5.98 -11.54
N THR A 109 -3.30 -5.75 -11.43
CA THR A 109 -2.70 -5.14 -10.23
C THR A 109 -3.27 -3.75 -9.96
N LEU A 110 -3.41 -2.90 -10.98
CA LEU A 110 -3.99 -1.55 -10.83
C LEU A 110 -5.47 -1.61 -10.44
N VAL A 111 -6.26 -2.48 -11.08
CA VAL A 111 -7.68 -2.66 -10.75
C VAL A 111 -7.84 -3.15 -9.31
N LEU A 112 -7.08 -4.17 -8.90
CA LEU A 112 -7.13 -4.69 -7.54
C LEU A 112 -6.68 -3.65 -6.51
N GLY A 113 -5.64 -2.88 -6.82
CA GLY A 113 -5.20 -1.75 -5.99
C GLY A 113 -6.28 -0.67 -5.84
N ALA A 114 -6.95 -0.29 -6.93
CA ALA A 114 -8.04 0.69 -6.89
C ALA A 114 -9.23 0.18 -6.07
N VAL A 115 -9.63 -1.07 -6.24
CA VAL A 115 -10.69 -1.71 -5.44
C VAL A 115 -10.31 -1.73 -3.95
N PHE A 116 -9.06 -2.04 -3.64
CA PHE A 116 -8.56 -2.02 -2.25
C PHE A 116 -8.64 -0.62 -1.63
N VAL A 117 -8.21 0.42 -2.34
CA VAL A 117 -8.32 1.81 -1.88
C VAL A 117 -9.79 2.20 -1.64
N VAL A 118 -10.67 1.88 -2.59
CA VAL A 118 -12.12 2.15 -2.44
C VAL A 118 -12.68 1.44 -1.21
N ALA A 119 -12.32 0.17 -0.99
CA ALA A 119 -12.76 -0.58 0.18
C ALA A 119 -12.32 0.08 1.50
N VAL A 120 -11.04 0.51 1.60
CA VAL A 120 -10.52 1.22 2.78
C VAL A 120 -11.24 2.55 3.00
N VAL A 121 -11.49 3.32 1.94
CA VAL A 121 -12.21 4.59 2.03
C VAL A 121 -13.65 4.37 2.51
N LEU A 122 -14.36 3.37 1.99
CA LEU A 122 -15.71 3.05 2.43
C LEU A 122 -15.77 2.63 3.90
N ILE A 123 -14.81 1.82 4.37
CA ILE A 123 -14.72 1.39 5.78
C ILE A 123 -14.46 2.60 6.70
N THR A 124 -13.58 3.51 6.30
CA THR A 124 -13.20 4.69 7.11
C THR A 124 -14.25 5.80 7.10
N LEU A 125 -15.08 5.91 6.05
CA LEU A 125 -16.17 6.87 5.97
C LEU A 125 -17.44 6.44 6.73
N GLY A 126 -17.57 5.16 7.11
CA GLY A 126 -18.72 4.67 7.89
C GLY A 126 -19.05 5.53 9.13
N PRO A 127 -18.06 5.87 9.99
CA PRO A 127 -18.27 6.77 11.12
C PRO A 127 -18.66 8.21 10.73
N VAL A 128 -18.15 8.72 9.59
CA VAL A 128 -18.43 10.07 9.10
C VAL A 128 -19.87 10.18 8.61
N ILE A 129 -20.34 9.17 7.88
CA ILE A 129 -21.71 9.08 7.37
C ILE A 129 -22.71 8.94 8.54
N ASN A 130 -22.37 8.13 9.55
CA ASN A 130 -23.19 7.98 10.74
C ASN A 130 -23.42 9.32 11.45
N LYS A 131 -22.37 10.13 11.63
CA LYS A 131 -22.44 11.46 12.27
C LYS A 131 -23.20 12.52 11.45
N PHE A 132 -23.36 12.31 10.14
CA PHE A 132 -24.09 13.23 9.25
C PHE A 132 -25.58 12.89 9.14
N LEU A 133 -25.96 11.63 9.37
CA LEU A 133 -27.34 11.14 9.22
C LEU A 133 -28.06 10.93 10.57
N PHE A 134 -27.32 10.79 11.67
CA PHE A 134 -27.83 10.60 13.03
C PHE A 134 -27.09 11.52 14.01
#